data_AF-J9DAR1-F1
#
_entry.id   AF-J9DAR1-F1
#
_cell.length_a   1.000
_cell.length_b   1.000
_cell.length_c   1.000
_cell.angle_alpha   90.00
_cell.angle_beta   90.00
_cell.angle_gamma   90.00
#
_symmetry.space_group_name_H-M   'P 1'
#
loop_
_entity.id
_entity.type
_entity.pdbx_description
1 polymer ?
#
loop_
_entity_poly.entity_id
_entity_poly.type
_entity_poly.pdbx_seq_one_letter_code
_entity_poly.pdbx_strand_id
1 'polypeptide(L)'
;MTTCMDSCANITYMMANLCAEVGELSGKIAKAVRHGDARLEGNHLIFSEGLTEEQANTLLNEMALEAGDVLWQLAGFCDAIGYDLEAIAQMNLKKLADRKKRGVIDGNGDFR
;
A
#
# COMPACT_ATOMS: atom_id res chain seq x y z
N MET A 1 -11.82 -15.28 -3.57
CA MET A 1 -12.36 -14.16 -2.76
C MET A 1 -13.88 -14.00 -2.92
N THR A 2 -14.67 -13.98 -1.85
CA THR A 2 -16.16 -13.91 -1.93
C THR A 2 -16.74 -12.55 -2.29
N THR A 3 -15.97 -11.47 -2.13
CA THR A 3 -16.40 -10.10 -2.45
C THR A 3 -16.01 -9.67 -3.87
N CYS A 4 -15.37 -10.53 -4.65
CA CYS A 4 -14.97 -10.25 -6.02
C CYS A 4 -15.96 -10.87 -7.01
N MET A 5 -16.32 -10.11 -8.03
CA MET A 5 -17.09 -10.65 -9.15
C MET A 5 -16.22 -11.66 -9.93
N ASP A 6 -16.82 -12.75 -10.40
CA ASP A 6 -16.10 -13.81 -11.14
C ASP A 6 -15.36 -13.27 -12.37
N SER A 7 -15.93 -12.27 -13.06
CA SER A 7 -15.31 -11.61 -14.22
C SER A 7 -14.03 -10.84 -13.87
N CYS A 8 -13.87 -10.43 -12.62
CA CYS A 8 -12.73 -9.67 -12.12
C CYS A 8 -11.64 -10.57 -11.51
N ALA A 9 -11.95 -11.85 -11.24
CA ALA A 9 -11.04 -12.81 -10.60
C ALA A 9 -9.95 -13.32 -11.57
N ASN A 10 -9.15 -12.39 -12.11
CA ASN A 10 -8.05 -12.67 -13.02
C ASN A 10 -6.87 -11.72 -12.79
N ILE A 11 -5.69 -12.19 -13.19
CA ILE A 11 -4.41 -11.48 -12.98
C ILE A 11 -4.44 -10.07 -13.56
N THR A 12 -4.92 -9.91 -14.79
CA THR A 12 -4.89 -8.63 -15.51
C THR A 12 -5.72 -7.57 -14.79
N TYR A 13 -6.95 -7.91 -14.42
CA TYR A 13 -7.85 -7.00 -13.73
C TYR A 13 -7.30 -6.62 -12.35
N MET A 14 -6.90 -7.62 -11.56
CA MET A 14 -6.40 -7.39 -10.20
C MET A 14 -5.13 -6.54 -10.20
N MET A 15 -4.19 -6.81 -11.11
CA MET A 15 -2.95 -6.03 -11.21
C MET A 15 -3.21 -4.60 -11.70
N ALA A 16 -4.03 -4.42 -12.75
CA ALA A 16 -4.32 -3.08 -13.28
C ALA A 16 -5.03 -2.21 -12.23
N ASN A 17 -6.00 -2.79 -11.53
CA ASN A 17 -6.76 -2.04 -10.54
C ASN A 17 -5.97 -1.87 -9.22
N LEU A 18 -5.05 -2.78 -8.87
CA LEU A 18 -4.05 -2.51 -7.82
C LEU A 18 -3.25 -1.23 -8.10
N CYS A 19 -2.81 -1.02 -9.34
CA CYS A 19 -2.13 0.22 -9.72
C CYS A 19 -3.04 1.46 -9.60
N ALA A 20 -4.33 1.31 -9.90
CA ALA A 20 -5.32 2.37 -9.74
C ALA A 20 -5.43 2.79 -8.26
N GLU A 21 -5.66 1.84 -7.34
CA GLU A 21 -5.81 2.15 -5.91
C GLU A 21 -4.55 2.77 -5.30
N VAL A 22 -3.36 2.34 -5.72
CA VAL A 22 -2.11 2.99 -5.31
C VAL A 22 -2.06 4.45 -5.77
N GLY A 23 -2.58 4.72 -6.97
CA GLY A 23 -2.73 6.08 -7.50
C GLY A 23 -3.73 6.91 -6.70
N GLU A 24 -4.85 6.33 -6.27
CA GLU A 24 -5.85 7.01 -5.43
C GLU A 24 -5.29 7.36 -4.05
N LEU A 25 -4.61 6.42 -3.39
CA LEU A 25 -3.86 6.65 -2.15
C LEU A 25 -2.83 7.77 -2.30
N SER A 26 -2.01 7.73 -3.36
CA SER A 26 -1.07 8.81 -3.66
C SER A 26 -1.79 10.14 -3.91
N GLY A 27 -2.98 10.10 -4.50
CA GLY A 27 -3.83 11.25 -4.76
C GLY A 27 -4.33 11.92 -3.48
N LYS A 28 -4.62 11.16 -2.42
CA LYS A 28 -4.96 11.72 -1.10
C LYS A 28 -3.83 12.58 -0.54
N ILE A 29 -2.60 12.08 -0.60
CA ILE A 29 -1.41 12.81 -0.16
C ILE A 29 -1.22 14.07 -1.01
N ALA A 30 -1.28 13.94 -2.34
CA ALA A 30 -1.10 15.08 -3.25
C ALA A 30 -2.14 16.19 -3.04
N LYS A 31 -3.41 15.82 -2.77
CA LYS A 31 -4.48 16.78 -2.47
C LYS A 31 -4.24 17.50 -1.15
N ALA A 32 -3.88 16.77 -0.09
CA ALA A 32 -3.57 17.37 1.21
C ALA A 32 -2.43 18.40 1.11
N VAL A 33 -1.38 18.07 0.34
CA VAL A 33 -0.28 19.01 0.08
C VAL A 33 -0.74 20.22 -0.73
N ARG A 34 -1.52 20.01 -1.80
CA ARG A 34 -2.03 21.09 -2.66
C ARG A 34 -2.92 22.08 -1.90
N HIS A 35 -3.72 21.62 -0.96
CA HIS A 35 -4.64 22.46 -0.18
C HIS A 35 -3.96 23.17 1.00
N GLY A 36 -2.69 22.85 1.29
CA GLY A 36 -1.97 23.41 2.44
C GLY A 36 -2.28 22.70 3.76
N ASP A 37 -2.99 21.57 3.71
CA ASP A 37 -3.32 20.73 4.88
C ASP A 37 -2.10 19.92 5.34
N ALA A 38 -1.16 19.64 4.44
CA ALA A 38 0.10 18.98 4.75
C ALA A 38 1.26 19.55 3.94
N ARG A 39 2.49 19.28 4.38
CA ARG A 39 3.72 19.55 3.62
C ARG A 39 4.66 18.36 3.71
N LEU A 40 5.55 18.24 2.73
CA LEU A 40 6.67 17.29 2.78
C LEU A 40 7.90 17.99 3.35
N GLU A 41 8.50 17.39 4.37
CA GLU A 41 9.75 17.86 4.97
C GLU A 41 10.72 16.67 5.10
N GLY A 42 11.71 16.64 4.21
CA GLY A 42 12.53 15.44 3.99
C GLY A 42 11.66 14.26 3.57
N ASN A 43 11.65 13.19 4.38
CA ASN A 43 10.86 11.98 4.14
C ASN A 43 9.56 11.93 4.95
N HIS A 44 9.16 13.03 5.59
CA HIS A 44 7.98 13.08 6.46
C HIS A 44 6.85 13.88 5.81
N LEU A 45 5.63 13.36 5.93
CA LEU A 45 4.41 14.10 5.70
C LEU A 45 4.00 14.77 7.01
N ILE A 46 4.00 16.10 7.03
CA ILE A 46 3.71 16.91 8.22
C ILE A 46 2.39 17.64 7.99
N PHE A 47 1.41 17.40 8.87
CA PHE A 47 0.14 18.11 8.85
C PHE A 47 0.29 19.56 9.31
N SER A 48 -0.51 20.46 8.74
CA SER A 48 -0.52 21.88 9.07
C SER A 48 -0.98 22.12 10.51
N GLU A 49 -0.32 23.04 11.22
CA GLU A 49 -0.69 23.44 12.58
C GLU A 49 -2.10 24.07 12.66
N GLY A 50 -2.64 24.52 11.53
CA GLY A 50 -3.99 25.08 11.44
C GLY A 50 -5.12 24.04 11.37
N LEU A 51 -4.80 22.74 11.25
CA LEU A 51 -5.81 21.69 11.25
C LEU A 51 -6.28 21.37 12.67
N THR A 52 -7.58 21.16 12.82
CA THR A 52 -8.11 20.51 14.02
C THR A 52 -7.72 19.03 14.05
N GLU A 53 -7.75 18.43 15.23
CA GLU A 53 -7.54 16.98 15.40
C GLU A 53 -8.54 16.16 14.56
N GLU A 54 -9.80 16.61 14.47
CA GLU A 54 -10.83 15.97 13.65
C GLU A 54 -10.48 15.99 12.15
N GLN A 55 -9.99 17.13 11.64
CA GLN A 55 -9.58 17.26 10.25
C GLN A 55 -8.37 16.38 9.93
N ALA A 56 -7.36 16.37 10.82
CA ALA A 56 -6.19 15.51 10.67
C ALA A 56 -6.58 14.01 10.68
N ASN A 57 -7.45 13.60 11.61
CA ASN A 57 -7.96 12.24 11.68
C ASN A 57 -8.79 11.86 10.44
N THR A 58 -9.56 12.80 9.89
CA THR A 58 -10.29 12.59 8.64
C THR A 58 -9.34 12.29 7.48
N LEU A 59 -8.28 13.09 7.31
CA LEU A 59 -7.28 12.87 6.27
C LEU A 59 -6.58 11.51 6.42
N LEU A 60 -6.20 11.15 7.64
CA LEU A 60 -5.59 9.85 7.93
C LEU A 60 -6.55 8.69 7.65
N ASN A 61 -7.82 8.83 8.02
CA ASN A 61 -8.84 7.82 7.76
C ASN A 61 -9.07 7.63 6.26
N GLU A 62 -9.14 8.72 5.49
CA GLU A 62 -9.22 8.63 4.03
C GLU A 62 -8.03 7.89 3.42
N MET A 63 -6.80 8.17 3.87
CA MET A 63 -5.61 7.42 3.42
C MET A 63 -5.68 5.94 3.83
N ALA A 64 -6.21 5.64 5.02
CA ALA A 64 -6.36 4.27 5.49
C ALA A 64 -7.37 3.46 4.66
N LEU A 65 -8.46 4.10 4.22
CA LEU A 65 -9.44 3.48 3.33
C LEU A 65 -8.81 3.08 2.00
N GLU A 66 -8.11 4.01 1.33
CA GLU A 66 -7.42 3.72 0.06
C GLU A 66 -6.33 2.64 0.23
N ALA A 67 -5.62 2.65 1.36
CA ALA A 67 -4.66 1.59 1.68
C ALA A 67 -5.35 0.22 1.86
N GLY A 68 -6.58 0.21 2.35
CA GLY A 68 -7.44 -0.97 2.39
C GLY A 68 -7.81 -1.48 1.00
N ASP A 69 -8.12 -0.59 0.07
CA ASP A 69 -8.44 -0.94 -1.31
C ASP A 69 -7.20 -1.51 -2.03
N VAL A 70 -6.02 -0.92 -1.82
CA VAL A 70 -4.73 -1.49 -2.25
C VAL A 70 -4.53 -2.90 -1.70
N LEU A 71 -4.79 -3.11 -0.41
CA LEU A 71 -4.65 -4.42 0.23
C LEU A 71 -5.62 -5.44 -0.38
N TRP A 72 -6.86 -5.04 -0.63
CA TRP A 72 -7.88 -5.91 -1.21
C TRP A 72 -7.52 -6.34 -2.64
N GLN A 73 -7.03 -5.41 -3.45
CA GLN A 73 -6.54 -5.70 -4.80
C GLN A 73 -5.31 -6.60 -4.80
N LEU A 74 -4.38 -6.39 -3.87
CA LEU A 74 -3.24 -7.28 -3.70
C LEU A 74 -3.69 -8.69 -3.29
N ALA A 75 -4.66 -8.80 -2.37
CA ALA A 75 -5.23 -10.09 -1.97
C ALA A 75 -5.83 -10.82 -3.18
N GLY A 76 -6.54 -10.09 -4.05
CA GLY A 76 -7.12 -10.67 -5.26
C GLY A 76 -6.09 -11.08 -6.30
N PHE A 77 -5.02 -10.31 -6.45
CA PHE A 77 -3.90 -10.71 -7.27
C PHE A 77 -3.27 -12.01 -6.76
N CYS A 78 -3.06 -12.13 -5.44
CA CYS A 78 -2.52 -13.34 -4.81
C CYS A 78 -3.42 -14.56 -5.10
N ASP A 79 -4.73 -14.43 -4.89
CA ASP A 79 -5.72 -15.47 -5.15
C ASP A 79 -5.68 -15.91 -6.63
N ALA A 80 -5.60 -14.94 -7.56
CA ALA A 80 -5.51 -15.20 -8.99
C ALA A 80 -4.22 -15.93 -9.43
N ILE A 81 -3.15 -15.89 -8.64
CA ILE A 81 -1.92 -16.66 -8.88
C ILE A 81 -1.82 -17.92 -8.00
N GLY A 82 -2.87 -18.26 -7.26
CA GLY A 82 -2.97 -19.49 -6.46
C GLY A 82 -2.29 -19.42 -5.09
N TYR A 83 -2.17 -18.21 -4.51
CA TYR A 83 -1.60 -18.00 -3.18
C TYR A 83 -2.55 -17.22 -2.26
N ASP A 84 -2.57 -17.57 -0.99
CA ASP A 84 -3.16 -16.72 0.03
C ASP A 84 -2.25 -15.51 0.31
N LEU A 85 -2.87 -14.34 0.58
CA LEU A 85 -2.14 -13.12 0.93
C LEU A 85 -1.21 -13.36 2.15
N GLU A 86 -1.67 -14.10 3.16
CA GLU A 86 -0.88 -14.44 4.34
C GLU A 86 0.37 -15.25 3.97
N ALA A 87 0.24 -16.24 3.08
CA ALA A 87 1.37 -17.05 2.66
C ALA A 87 2.47 -16.20 2.01
N ILE A 88 2.08 -15.27 1.12
CA ILE A 88 3.02 -14.33 0.48
C ILE A 88 3.65 -13.39 1.52
N ALA A 89 2.87 -12.89 2.48
CA ALA A 89 3.39 -12.06 3.55
C ALA A 89 4.45 -12.80 4.40
N GLN A 90 4.17 -14.04 4.81
CA GLN A 90 5.11 -14.88 5.58
C GLN A 90 6.37 -15.20 4.78
N MET A 91 6.25 -15.53 3.50
CA MET A 91 7.40 -15.71 2.60
C MET A 91 8.29 -14.46 2.56
N ASN A 92 7.67 -13.27 2.45
CA ASN A 92 8.40 -12.01 2.42
C ASN A 92 9.10 -11.72 3.76
N LEU A 93 8.43 -11.92 4.89
CA LEU A 93 9.01 -11.73 6.23
C LEU A 93 10.21 -12.66 6.46
N LYS A 94 10.08 -13.94 6.09
CA LYS A 94 11.18 -14.92 6.18
C LYS A 94 12.39 -14.49 5.34
N LYS A 95 12.14 -14.06 4.10
CA LYS A 95 13.18 -13.54 3.19
C LYS A 95 13.90 -12.32 3.78
N LEU A 96 13.15 -11.37 4.35
CA LEU A 96 13.74 -10.17 4.95
C LEU A 96 14.53 -10.47 6.22
N ALA A 97 14.05 -11.39 7.06
CA ALA A 97 14.77 -11.84 8.26
C ALA A 97 16.09 -12.53 7.91
N ASP A 98 16.10 -13.35 6.86
CA ASP A 98 17.31 -13.99 6.34
C ASP A 98 18.31 -12.96 5.76
N ARG A 99 17.83 -11.99 4.96
CA ARG A 99 18.66 -10.87 4.48
C ARG A 99 19.28 -10.07 5.62
N LYS A 100 18.52 -9.82 6.69
CA LYS A 100 19.01 -9.17 7.90
C LYS A 100 20.11 -9.98 8.58
N LYS A 101 19.92 -11.29 8.75
CA LYS A 101 20.91 -12.20 9.36
C LYS A 101 22.24 -12.21 8.59
N ARG A 102 22.18 -12.12 7.25
CA ARG A 102 23.37 -12.08 6.39
C ARG A 102 24.01 -10.69 6.25
N GLY A 103 23.41 -9.64 6.80
CA GLY A 103 23.92 -8.28 6.64
C GLY A 103 23.76 -7.69 5.23
N VAL A 104 22.83 -8.21 4.42
CA VAL A 104 22.59 -7.78 3.02
C VAL A 104 21.23 -7.11 2.83
N ILE A 105 20.68 -6.52 3.90
CA ILE A 105 19.36 -5.88 3.87
C ILE A 105 19.33 -4.57 3.08
N ASP A 106 20.48 -3.93 2.84
CA ASP A 106 20.60 -2.62 2.17
C ASP A 106 20.41 -2.65 0.64
N GLY A 107 20.25 -3.85 0.05
CA GLY A 107 19.93 -4.01 -1.36
C GLY A 107 21.11 -4.30 -2.30
N ASN A 108 22.35 -4.41 -1.81
CA ASN A 108 23.50 -4.74 -2.68
C ASN A 108 23.70 -6.24 -3.00
N GLY A 109 22.78 -7.12 -2.59
CA GLY A 109 22.96 -8.57 -2.70
C GLY A 109 21.69 -9.31 -3.13
N ASP A 110 21.30 -9.18 -4.39
CA ASP A 110 20.39 -10.12 -5.04
C ASP A 110 21.20 -10.90 -6.09
N PHE A 111 21.82 -12.01 -5.68
CA PHE A 111 22.03 -13.11 -6.63
C PHE A 111 20.65 -13.70 -6.88
N ARG A 112 20.05 -13.31 -8.00
CA ARG A 112 18.89 -13.96 -8.61
C ARG A 112 19.37 -15.06 -9.54
#